data_AF-A0A969KN35-F1
#
_entry.id   AF-A0A969KN35-F1
#
_cell.length_a   1.000
_cell.length_b   1.000
_cell.length_c   1.000
_cell.angle_alpha   90.00
_cell.angle_beta   90.00
_cell.angle_gamma   90.00
#
_symmetry.space_group_name_H-M   'P 1'
#
loop_
_entity.id
_entity.type
_entity.pdbx_description
1 polymer ?
#
loop_
_entity_poly.entity_id
_entity_poly.type
_entity_poly.pdbx_seq_one_letter_code
_entity_poly.pdbx_strand_id
1 'polypeptide(L)'
;KRRLSMLKKILELKKEYGSFKKWLDFHHPLTKDGWTKLFKKTFFFTGSEIVNEFLMSTGYLPGAHQKDCPIYKKVAAKKPAWMRARR
;
A
#
# COMPACT_ATOMS: atom_id res chain seq x y z
N LYS A 1 -16.15 -18.71 12.76
CA LYS A 1 -14.91 -17.88 12.65
C LYS A 1 -15.25 -16.44 13.02
N ARG A 2 -14.78 -15.92 14.17
CA ARG A 2 -15.05 -14.54 14.58
C ARG A 2 -14.53 -13.56 13.53
N ARG A 3 -15.44 -12.79 12.95
CA ARG A 3 -15.15 -11.76 11.94
C ARG A 3 -14.61 -10.53 12.67
N LEU A 4 -13.29 -10.39 12.74
CA LEU A 4 -12.68 -9.16 13.24
C LEU A 4 -12.91 -8.05 12.21
N SER A 5 -13.42 -6.91 12.68
CA SER A 5 -13.61 -5.73 11.83
C SER A 5 -12.26 -5.13 11.44
N MET A 6 -12.19 -4.50 10.26
CA MET A 6 -10.96 -3.90 9.73
C MET A 6 -10.28 -2.96 10.73
N LEU A 7 -11.07 -2.18 11.47
CA LEU A 7 -10.59 -1.30 12.55
C LEU A 7 -9.82 -2.05 13.64
N LYS A 8 -10.33 -3.19 14.12
CA LYS A 8 -9.64 -4.00 15.14
C LYS A 8 -8.29 -4.49 14.62
N LYS A 9 -8.23 -4.90 13.35
CA LYS A 9 -6.97 -5.36 12.76
C LYS A 9 -5.96 -4.21 12.61
N ILE A 10 -6.40 -3.03 12.21
CA ILE A 10 -5.54 -1.84 12.15
C ILE A 10 -4.98 -1.49 13.53
N LEU A 11 -5.76 -1.62 14.61
CA LEU A 11 -5.28 -1.40 15.97
C LEU A 11 -4.22 -2.42 16.40
N GLU A 12 -4.37 -3.69 16.02
CA GLU A 12 -3.34 -4.72 16.25
C GLU A 12 -2.05 -4.37 15.50
N LEU A 13 -2.14 -4.04 14.20
CA LEU A 13 -0.98 -3.64 13.41
C LEU A 13 -0.32 -2.37 13.96
N LYS A 14 -1.09 -1.44 14.50
CA LYS A 14 -0.54 -0.24 15.16
C LYS A 14 0.27 -0.61 16.40
N LYS A 15 -0.14 -1.63 17.17
CA LYS A 15 0.63 -2.09 18.34
C LYS A 15 1.96 -2.73 17.92
N GLU A 16 1.96 -3.51 16.84
CA GLU A 16 3.14 -4.25 16.37
C GLU A 16 4.13 -3.39 15.57
N TYR A 17 3.63 -2.54 14.66
CA TYR A 17 4.46 -1.73 13.75
C TYR A 17 4.49 -0.25 14.11
N GLY A 18 3.74 0.18 15.13
CA GLY A 18 3.58 1.58 15.54
C GLY A 18 2.57 2.37 14.71
N SER A 19 2.38 2.04 13.42
CA SER A 19 1.33 2.59 12.57
C SER A 19 1.05 1.72 11.34
N PHE A 20 -0.13 1.91 10.72
CA PHE A 20 -0.45 1.23 9.47
C PHE A 20 0.50 1.62 8.33
N LYS A 21 0.95 2.88 8.28
CA LYS A 21 1.98 3.32 7.33
C LYS A 21 3.29 2.56 7.54
N LYS A 22 3.74 2.41 8.79
CA LYS A 22 4.97 1.66 9.10
C LYS A 22 4.84 0.18 8.73
N TRP A 23 3.65 -0.40 8.86
CA TRP A 23 3.38 -1.74 8.36
C TRP A 23 3.51 -1.84 6.82
N LEU A 24 3.00 -0.85 6.08
CA LEU A 24 3.23 -0.77 4.63
C LEU A 24 4.71 -0.58 4.28
N ASP A 25 5.41 0.33 4.97
CA ASP A 25 6.85 0.55 4.77
C ASP A 25 7.66 -0.72 5.09
N PHE A 26 7.28 -1.50 6.10
CA PHE A 26 7.95 -2.74 6.50
C PHE A 26 7.85 -3.82 5.42
N HIS A 27 6.68 -3.95 4.80
CA HIS A 27 6.47 -4.92 3.72
C HIS A 27 6.96 -4.42 2.36
N HIS A 28 7.17 -3.11 2.18
CA HIS A 28 7.70 -2.59 0.93
C HIS A 28 9.18 -2.98 0.73
N PRO A 29 9.61 -3.41 -0.48
CA PRO A 29 8.83 -3.49 -1.71
C PRO A 29 8.14 -4.86 -1.92
N LEU A 30 6.94 -4.84 -2.51
CA LEU A 30 6.23 -6.03 -3.01
C LEU A 30 5.63 -5.76 -4.39
N THR A 31 5.45 -6.84 -5.16
CA THR A 31 4.66 -6.83 -6.39
C THR A 31 3.16 -6.64 -6.09
N LYS A 32 2.36 -6.24 -7.10
CA LYS A 32 0.90 -6.11 -6.97
C LYS A 32 0.25 -7.40 -6.42
N ASP A 33 0.71 -8.56 -6.87
CA ASP A 33 0.22 -9.86 -6.39
C ASP A 33 0.67 -10.16 -4.96
N GLY A 34 1.91 -9.80 -4.61
CA GLY A 34 2.43 -9.91 -3.25
C GLY A 34 1.60 -9.08 -2.28
N TRP A 35 1.31 -7.83 -2.63
CA TRP A 35 0.42 -6.96 -1.89
C TRP A 35 -0.99 -7.53 -1.76
N THR A 36 -1.58 -8.00 -2.87
CA THR A 36 -2.93 -8.59 -2.85
C THR A 36 -3.00 -9.79 -1.91
N LYS A 37 -1.99 -10.67 -1.95
CA LYS A 37 -1.90 -11.83 -1.03
C LYS A 37 -1.77 -11.39 0.43
N LEU A 38 -0.92 -10.41 0.71
CA LEU A 38 -0.73 -9.88 2.06
C LEU A 38 -2.02 -9.27 2.62
N PHE A 39 -2.69 -8.43 1.83
CA PHE A 39 -3.94 -7.79 2.24
C PHE A 39 -5.07 -8.80 2.44
N LYS A 40 -5.20 -9.84 1.59
CA LYS A 40 -6.20 -10.90 1.77
C LYS A 40 -5.95 -11.78 3.00
N LYS A 41 -4.68 -11.96 3.38
CA LYS A 41 -4.31 -12.67 4.63
C LYS A 41 -4.65 -11.84 5.87
N THR A 42 -4.58 -10.52 5.75
CA THR A 42 -4.65 -9.59 6.89
C THR A 42 -6.07 -9.05 7.10
N PHE A 43 -6.75 -8.69 6.01
CA PHE A 43 -8.05 -8.03 6.00
C PHE A 43 -9.07 -8.81 5.16
N PHE A 44 -10.35 -8.60 5.48
CA PHE A 44 -11.46 -9.13 4.69
C PHE A 44 -11.89 -8.10 3.64
N PHE A 45 -12.41 -8.58 2.50
CA PHE A 45 -12.90 -7.76 1.38
C PHE A 45 -11.87 -6.86 0.70
N THR A 46 -10.60 -7.25 0.71
CA THR A 46 -9.51 -6.56 0.00
C THR A 46 -9.19 -7.28 -1.31
N GLY A 47 -10.07 -7.11 -2.30
CA GLY A 47 -9.86 -7.59 -3.68
C GLY A 47 -8.64 -6.94 -4.35
N SER A 48 -8.17 -7.51 -5.47
CA SER A 48 -6.99 -7.02 -6.18
C SER A 48 -7.12 -5.55 -6.61
N GLU A 49 -8.30 -5.15 -7.08
CA GLU A 49 -8.56 -3.77 -7.53
C GLU A 49 -8.55 -2.80 -6.36
N ILE A 50 -9.18 -3.15 -5.23
CA ILE A 50 -9.17 -2.32 -4.02
C ILE A 50 -7.73 -2.13 -3.53
N VAL A 51 -6.92 -3.20 -3.50
CA VAL A 51 -5.52 -3.13 -3.07
C VAL A 51 -4.70 -2.29 -4.06
N ASN A 52 -4.94 -2.44 -5.37
CA ASN A 52 -4.29 -1.67 -6.42
C ASN A 52 -4.55 -0.17 -6.27
N GLU A 53 -5.83 0.24 -6.23
CA GLU A 53 -6.23 1.65 -6.12
C GLU A 53 -5.71 2.28 -4.83
N PHE A 54 -5.79 1.55 -3.72
CA PHE A 54 -5.28 2.02 -2.43
C PHE A 54 -3.77 2.28 -2.47
N LEU A 55 -2.98 1.31 -2.96
CA LEU A 55 -1.52 1.43 -2.99
C LEU A 55 -1.01 2.41 -4.05
N MET A 56 -1.75 2.56 -5.16
CA MET A 56 -1.48 3.59 -6.15
C MET A 56 -1.73 4.98 -5.57
N SER A 57 -2.88 5.19 -4.92
CA SER A 57 -3.26 6.46 -4.28
C SER A 57 -2.30 6.87 -3.16
N THR A 58 -1.73 5.90 -2.44
CA THR A 58 -0.77 6.15 -1.35
C THR A 58 0.70 6.15 -1.81
N GLY A 59 0.98 5.93 -3.10
CA GLY A 59 2.32 6.02 -3.66
C GLY A 59 3.24 4.82 -3.37
N TYR A 60 2.68 3.66 -3.06
CA TYR A 60 3.42 2.39 -2.94
C TYR A 60 3.48 1.60 -4.24
N LEU A 61 2.54 1.82 -5.16
CA LEU A 61 2.59 1.33 -6.53
C LEU A 61 2.60 2.51 -7.53
N PRO A 62 3.25 2.35 -8.70
CA PRO A 62 3.16 3.33 -9.77
C PRO A 62 1.76 3.30 -10.42
N GLY A 63 1.40 4.36 -11.14
CA GLY A 63 0.19 4.38 -12.00
C GLY A 63 -0.70 5.61 -11.82
N ALA A 64 -0.60 6.33 -10.69
CA ALA A 64 -1.45 7.50 -10.43
C ALA A 64 -1.24 8.63 -11.45
N HIS A 65 0.01 8.80 -11.92
CA HIS A 65 0.38 9.78 -12.93
C HIS A 65 1.31 9.15 -13.96
N GLN A 66 1.00 9.36 -15.24
CA GLN A 66 1.88 9.00 -16.35
C GLN A 66 2.99 10.05 -16.52
N LYS A 67 4.07 9.72 -17.25
CA LYS A 67 5.27 10.58 -17.36
C LYS A 67 5.01 11.93 -18.05
N ASP A 68 4.00 11.97 -18.91
CA ASP A 68 3.49 13.13 -19.63
C ASP A 68 2.53 14.00 -18.78
N CYS A 69 2.08 13.50 -17.62
CA CYS A 69 1.21 14.26 -16.74
C CYS A 69 1.94 15.52 -16.20
N PRO A 70 1.33 16.73 -16.26
CA PRO A 70 1.97 17.98 -15.85
C PRO A 70 2.50 17.99 -14.40
N ILE A 71 1.91 17.19 -13.52
CA ILE A 71 2.32 17.10 -12.11
C ILE A 71 3.28 15.95 -11.81
N TYR A 72 3.59 15.08 -12.79
CA TYR A 72 4.45 13.91 -12.58
C TYR A 72 5.81 14.29 -11.97
N LYS A 73 6.46 15.34 -12.50
CA LYS A 73 7.75 15.83 -11.99
C LYS A 73 7.66 16.28 -10.53
N LYS A 74 6.55 16.94 -10.14
CA LYS A 74 6.31 17.38 -8.76
C LYS A 74 6.15 16.20 -7.82
N VAL A 75 5.40 15.17 -8.23
CA VAL A 75 5.22 13.93 -7.47
C VAL A 75 6.53 13.15 -7.36
N ALA A 76 7.26 13.00 -8.46
CA ALA A 76 8.56 12.32 -8.51
C ALA A 76 9.60 12.96 -7.56
N ALA A 77 9.63 14.30 -7.49
CA ALA A 77 10.52 15.03 -6.57
C ALA A 77 10.24 14.72 -5.08
N LYS A 78 9.02 14.29 -4.74
CA LYS A 78 8.67 13.84 -3.38
C LYS A 78 9.15 12.43 -3.05
N LYS A 79 9.78 11.73 -3.99
CA LYS A 79 10.35 10.38 -3.83
C LYS A 79 9.34 9.38 -3.22
N PRO A 80 8.19 9.16 -3.89
CA PRO A 80 7.17 8.21 -3.41
C PRO A 80 7.76 6.80 -3.25
N ALA A 81 7.12 5.96 -2.46
CA ALA A 81 7.68 4.66 -2.08
C ALA A 81 8.00 3.79 -3.30
N TRP A 82 7.13 3.76 -4.32
CA TRP A 82 7.37 3.01 -5.56
C TRP A 82 8.63 3.45 -6.32
N MET A 83 9.15 4.67 -6.12
CA MET A 83 10.42 5.13 -6.70
C MET A 83 11.64 4.80 -5.81
N ARG A 84 11.43 4.50 -4.52
CA ARG A 84 12.50 4.11 -3.58
C ARG A 84 12.84 2.62 -3.69
N ALA A 85 11.93 1.80 -4.20
CA ALA A 85 12.21 0.41 -4.50
C ALA A 85 13.27 0.32 -5.61
N ARG A 86 14.50 -0.07 -5.29
CA ARG A 86 15.44 -0.53 -6.33
C ARG A 86 14.82 -1.78 -6.97
N ARG A 87 14.69 -1.75 -8.30
CA ARG A 87 14.49 -2.96 -9.10
C ARG A 87 15.65 -3.92 -8.88
#